data_AF-A0A366LRX1-F1
#
_entry.id   AF-A0A366LRX1-F1
#
_cell.length_a   1.000
_cell.length_b   1.000
_cell.length_c   1.000
_cell.angle_alpha   90.00
_cell.angle_beta   90.00
_cell.angle_gamma   90.00
#
_symmetry.space_group_name_H-M   'P 1'
#
loop_
_entity.id
_entity.type
_entity.pdbx_description
1 polymer ?
#
loop_
_entity_poly.entity_id
_entity_poly.type
_entity_poly.pdbx_seq_one_letter_code
_entity_poly.pdbx_strand_id
1 'polypeptide(L)'
;MRSGSSWRALLIPVLVLAGMALFLNGQAASREPAADAPAVHQVRGTAADYRTFTDRAGSGNRTTTVVVFALKLAEFPENVTFRLERPPPGGVPQGTPVRLELPPDAAETVQRAGRFPAAEYTVKAIGAEIGGQSVYSAAEGAGRAAGASRAFRLAALACVLLAAGWAAAVLWWRRRPG
;
A
#
# COMPACT_ATOMS: atom_id res chain seq x y z
N MET A 1 44.70 4.94 -33.90
CA MET A 1 43.45 5.30 -33.22
C MET A 1 43.04 4.13 -32.30
N ARG A 2 43.46 4.13 -31.03
CA ARG A 2 43.07 3.10 -30.05
C ARG A 2 41.93 3.62 -29.17
N SER A 3 40.77 3.02 -29.35
CA SER A 3 39.62 2.88 -28.45
C SER A 3 39.47 3.90 -27.30
N GLY A 4 38.78 5.01 -27.57
CA GLY A 4 38.18 5.85 -26.52
C GLY A 4 36.89 5.27 -25.92
N SER A 5 36.52 4.03 -26.27
CA SER A 5 35.20 3.44 -25.98
C SER A 5 35.17 2.50 -24.75
N SER A 6 36.30 1.94 -24.31
CA SER A 6 36.30 0.87 -23.29
C SER A 6 35.93 1.35 -21.89
N TRP A 7 36.35 2.56 -21.50
CA TRP A 7 36.10 3.07 -20.15
C TRP A 7 34.63 3.49 -19.94
N ARG A 8 33.96 3.96 -21.00
CA ARG A 8 32.53 4.30 -20.97
C ARG A 8 31.68 3.05 -20.78
N ALA A 9 32.09 1.93 -21.38
CA ALA A 9 31.42 0.64 -21.19
C ALA A 9 31.50 0.15 -19.73
N LEU A 10 32.61 0.43 -19.03
CA LEU A 10 32.79 0.09 -17.60
C LEU A 10 31.95 0.95 -16.64
N LEU A 11 31.38 2.06 -17.12
CA LEU A 11 30.47 2.91 -16.33
C LEU A 11 29.00 2.54 -16.52
N ILE A 12 28.66 1.72 -17.51
CA ILE A 12 27.29 1.24 -17.74
C ILE A 12 26.75 0.51 -16.48
N PRO A 13 27.50 -0.40 -15.82
CA PRO A 13 27.03 -1.04 -14.59
C PRO A 13 26.74 -0.05 -13.46
N VAL A 14 27.56 1.01 -13.33
CA VAL A 14 27.36 2.07 -12.32
C VAL A 14 26.06 2.82 -12.58
N LEU A 15 25.79 3.19 -13.84
CA LEU A 15 24.56 3.87 -14.22
C LEU A 15 23.32 2.99 -14.03
N VAL A 16 23.40 1.71 -14.35
CA VAL A 16 22.31 0.74 -14.14
C VAL A 16 22.01 0.60 -12.65
N LEU A 17 23.04 0.44 -11.80
CA LEU A 17 22.87 0.34 -10.35
C LEU A 17 22.32 1.62 -9.73
N ALA A 18 22.77 2.79 -10.19
CA ALA A 18 22.26 4.08 -9.76
C ALA A 18 20.78 4.28 -10.15
N GLY A 19 20.42 3.91 -11.38
CA GLY A 19 19.04 3.94 -11.85
C GLY A 19 18.14 3.00 -11.05
N MET A 20 18.62 1.79 -10.75
CA MET A 20 17.90 0.83 -9.91
C MET A 20 17.73 1.36 -8.48
N ALA A 21 18.76 1.97 -7.89
CA ALA A 21 18.67 2.56 -6.55
C ALA A 21 17.60 3.68 -6.49
N LEU A 22 17.56 4.56 -7.50
CA LEU A 22 16.55 5.61 -7.61
C LEU A 22 15.14 5.02 -7.71
N PHE A 23 14.96 4.02 -8.56
CA PHE A 23 13.68 3.32 -8.71
C PHE A 23 13.22 2.69 -7.39
N LEU A 24 14.10 1.95 -6.71
CA LEU A 24 13.79 1.30 -5.44
C LEU A 24 13.48 2.32 -4.34
N ASN A 25 14.16 3.46 -4.31
CA ASN A 25 13.85 4.53 -3.35
C ASN A 25 12.48 5.16 -3.62
N GLY A 26 12.10 5.37 -4.89
CA GLY A 26 10.76 5.82 -5.24
C GLY A 26 9.66 4.81 -4.83
N GLN A 27 9.95 3.51 -4.98
CA GLN A 27 9.06 2.45 -4.50
C GLN A 27 8.94 2.43 -2.97
N ALA A 28 10.02 2.74 -2.24
CA ALA A 28 9.99 2.85 -0.78
C ALA A 28 9.15 4.05 -0.31
N ALA A 29 9.34 5.22 -0.92
CA ALA A 29 8.61 6.44 -0.58
C ALA A 29 7.10 6.28 -0.83
N SER A 30 6.71 5.63 -1.93
CA SER A 30 5.30 5.37 -2.25
C SER A 30 4.60 4.42 -1.27
N ARG A 31 5.36 3.72 -0.42
CA ARG A 31 4.88 2.74 0.56
C ARG A 31 5.12 3.17 1.99
N GLU A 32 5.71 4.34 2.22
CA GLU A 32 5.82 4.85 3.58
C GLU A 32 4.42 5.11 4.15
N PRO A 33 4.11 4.56 5.33
CA PRO A 33 2.97 5.06 6.07
C PRO A 33 3.22 6.56 6.34
N ALA A 34 2.17 7.38 6.24
CA ALA A 34 2.26 8.78 6.62
C ALA A 34 2.90 8.89 8.02
N ALA A 35 3.85 9.82 8.19
CA ALA A 35 4.68 9.95 9.39
C ALA A 35 3.85 10.16 10.67
N ASP A 36 2.63 10.69 10.51
CA ASP A 36 1.57 10.65 11.51
C ASP A 36 0.70 9.43 11.21
N ALA A 37 0.76 8.40 12.06
CA ALA A 37 -0.21 7.32 12.01
C ALA A 37 -1.60 7.98 12.02
N PRO A 38 -2.39 7.87 10.93
CA PRO A 38 -3.60 8.64 10.83
C PRO A 38 -4.49 8.26 12.00
N ALA A 39 -5.02 9.25 12.73
CA ALA A 39 -5.96 9.01 13.82
C ALA A 39 -7.06 8.07 13.29
N VAL A 40 -7.00 6.82 13.73
CA VAL A 40 -7.88 5.78 13.20
C VAL A 40 -9.26 6.04 13.78
N HIS A 41 -10.20 6.40 12.93
CA HIS A 41 -11.57 6.58 13.36
C HIS A 41 -12.19 5.19 13.57
N GLN A 42 -12.57 4.89 14.80
CA GLN A 42 -13.19 3.60 15.12
C GLN A 42 -14.70 3.72 15.05
N VAL A 43 -15.30 2.89 14.21
CA VAL A 43 -16.74 2.74 14.09
C VAL A 43 -17.16 1.42 14.71
N ARG A 44 -18.22 1.44 15.51
CA ARG A 44 -18.86 0.24 16.06
C ARG A 44 -20.29 0.17 15.56
N GLY A 45 -20.74 -1.03 15.25
CA GLY A 45 -22.09 -1.27 14.81
C GLY A 45 -22.43 -2.75 14.74
N THR A 46 -23.61 -3.05 14.20
CA THR A 46 -24.11 -4.39 13.94
C THR A 46 -24.24 -4.60 12.46
N ALA A 47 -23.82 -5.77 11.97
CA ALA A 47 -23.92 -6.11 10.57
C ALA A 47 -25.40 -6.16 10.15
N ALA A 48 -25.80 -5.30 9.21
CA ALA A 48 -27.14 -5.29 8.64
C ALA A 48 -27.22 -6.22 7.43
N ASP A 49 -26.24 -6.12 6.53
CA ASP A 49 -26.17 -6.90 5.30
C ASP A 49 -24.73 -6.92 4.79
N TYR A 50 -24.39 -7.89 3.95
CA TYR A 50 -23.12 -7.91 3.25
C TYR A 50 -23.29 -8.38 1.80
N ARG A 51 -22.46 -7.81 0.93
CA ARG A 51 -22.35 -8.25 -0.46
C ARG A 51 -20.88 -8.47 -0.81
N THR A 52 -20.62 -9.58 -1.47
CA THR A 52 -19.31 -9.85 -2.07
C THR A 52 -19.46 -9.71 -3.58
N PHE A 53 -18.70 -8.82 -4.19
CA PHE A 53 -18.69 -8.65 -5.63
C PHE A 53 -17.28 -8.50 -6.14
N THR A 54 -17.11 -8.70 -7.43
CA THR A 54 -15.82 -8.59 -8.08
C THR A 54 -15.70 -7.22 -8.72
N ASP A 55 -14.68 -6.47 -8.32
CA ASP A 55 -14.40 -5.14 -8.83
C ASP A 55 -13.12 -5.16 -9.67
N ARG A 56 -13.10 -4.36 -10.73
CA ARG A 56 -11.90 -4.17 -11.55
C ARG A 56 -11.10 -3.03 -10.95
N ALA A 57 -10.02 -3.37 -10.24
CA ALA A 57 -9.10 -2.38 -9.71
C ALA A 57 -7.86 -2.28 -10.61
N GLY A 58 -7.59 -1.08 -11.12
CA GLY A 58 -6.42 -0.77 -11.94
C GLY A 58 -6.75 0.17 -13.10
N SER A 59 -5.72 0.75 -13.71
CA SER A 59 -5.85 1.55 -14.94
C SER A 59 -5.04 0.92 -16.07
N GLY A 60 -5.56 1.01 -17.30
CA GLY A 60 -4.93 0.44 -18.49
C GLY A 60 -4.85 -1.09 -18.48
N ASN A 61 -3.74 -1.65 -18.97
CA ASN A 61 -3.58 -3.09 -19.24
C ASN A 61 -3.30 -3.96 -17.99
N ARG A 62 -3.31 -3.37 -16.78
CA ARG A 62 -3.18 -4.07 -15.49
C ARG A 62 -4.49 -4.00 -14.72
N THR A 63 -5.53 -4.56 -15.32
CA THR A 63 -6.82 -4.67 -14.64
C THR A 63 -6.77 -5.90 -13.73
N THR A 64 -6.75 -5.69 -12.43
CA THR A 64 -6.78 -6.78 -11.45
C THR A 64 -8.19 -6.99 -10.97
N THR A 65 -8.63 -8.23 -10.99
CA THR A 65 -9.91 -8.66 -10.43
C THR A 65 -9.77 -8.74 -8.92
N VAL A 66 -10.38 -7.81 -8.19
CA VAL A 66 -10.33 -7.76 -6.72
C VAL A 66 -11.69 -8.14 -6.17
N VAL A 67 -11.72 -9.10 -5.26
CA VAL A 67 -12.94 -9.43 -4.52
C VAL A 67 -13.17 -8.35 -3.47
N VAL A 68 -14.32 -7.69 -3.56
CA VAL A 68 -14.74 -6.63 -2.67
C VAL A 68 -15.79 -7.18 -1.72
N PHE A 69 -15.48 -7.14 -0.44
CA PHE A 69 -16.44 -7.41 0.63
C PHE A 69 -17.01 -6.07 1.10
N ALA A 70 -18.27 -5.80 0.81
CA ALA A 70 -18.96 -4.59 1.23
C ALA A 70 -19.97 -4.94 2.33
N LEU A 71 -19.78 -4.33 3.49
CA LEU A 71 -20.60 -4.52 4.68
C LEU A 71 -21.45 -3.29 4.94
N LYS A 72 -22.72 -3.50 5.26
CA LYS A 72 -23.62 -2.47 5.79
C LYS A 72 -23.77 -2.64 7.30
N LEU A 73 -23.80 -1.52 8.00
CA LEU A 73 -24.02 -1.48 9.45
C LEU A 73 -25.40 -0.88 9.73
N ALA A 74 -26.12 -1.41 10.71
CA ALA A 74 -27.50 -0.98 11.01
C ALA A 74 -27.58 0.45 11.56
N GLU A 75 -26.52 0.92 12.19
CA GLU A 75 -26.41 2.24 12.82
C GLU A 75 -26.02 3.34 11.82
N PHE A 76 -25.73 2.95 10.57
CA PHE A 76 -25.28 3.86 9.52
C PHE A 76 -26.33 3.97 8.40
N PRO A 77 -26.35 5.09 7.66
CA PRO A 77 -27.24 5.24 6.52
C PRO A 77 -27.08 4.09 5.51
N GLU A 78 -28.20 3.61 4.93
CA GLU A 78 -28.19 2.45 4.01
C GLU A 78 -27.38 2.65 2.73
N ASN A 79 -27.12 3.92 2.37
CA ASN A 79 -26.30 4.33 1.24
C ASN A 79 -24.80 4.36 1.56
N VAL A 80 -24.39 4.06 2.81
CA VAL A 80 -23.00 3.86 3.20
C VAL A 80 -22.67 2.38 3.19
N THR A 81 -21.59 2.02 2.50
CA THR A 81 -21.04 0.67 2.52
C THR A 81 -19.58 0.70 2.96
N PHE A 82 -19.22 -0.21 3.85
CA PHE A 82 -17.86 -0.37 4.34
C PHE A 82 -17.16 -1.49 3.58
N ARG A 83 -16.14 -1.13 2.80
CA ARG A 83 -15.33 -2.07 2.04
C ARG A 83 -14.23 -2.63 2.93
N LEU A 84 -14.22 -3.94 3.12
CA LEU A 84 -13.14 -4.66 3.78
C LEU A 84 -12.14 -5.17 2.74
N GLU A 85 -10.86 -5.09 3.07
CA GLU A 85 -9.79 -5.60 2.21
C GLU A 85 -9.69 -7.12 2.26
N ARG A 86 -10.00 -7.72 3.40
CA ARG A 86 -10.05 -9.17 3.59
C ARG A 86 -11.47 -9.58 4.00
N PRO A 87 -12.16 -10.42 3.20
CA PRO A 87 -13.45 -10.97 3.60
C PRO A 87 -13.26 -11.94 4.79
N PRO A 88 -14.15 -11.93 5.77
CA PRO A 88 -14.18 -12.96 6.80
C PRO A 88 -14.57 -14.32 6.20
N PRO A 89 -13.99 -15.43 6.68
CA PRO A 89 -14.34 -16.76 6.22
C PRO A 89 -15.80 -17.07 6.58
N GLY A 90 -16.65 -17.30 5.58
CA GLY A 90 -18.06 -17.64 5.78
C GLY A 90 -19.05 -16.45 5.80
N GLY A 91 -18.59 -15.23 5.53
CA GLY A 91 -19.46 -14.04 5.51
C GLY A 91 -19.72 -13.46 6.92
N VAL A 92 -20.69 -12.55 7.02
CA VAL A 92 -21.05 -11.91 8.30
C VAL A 92 -22.54 -12.08 8.55
N PRO A 93 -22.96 -12.90 9.52
CA PRO A 93 -24.36 -13.01 9.87
C PRO A 93 -24.95 -11.67 10.28
N GLN A 94 -26.21 -11.42 9.92
CA GLN A 94 -26.92 -10.23 10.37
C GLN A 94 -26.98 -10.17 11.91
N GLY A 95 -26.82 -8.98 12.48
CA GLY A 95 -26.77 -8.75 13.92
C GLY A 95 -25.42 -9.03 14.56
N THR A 96 -24.43 -9.51 13.81
CA THR A 96 -23.07 -9.71 14.34
C THR A 96 -22.47 -8.37 14.76
N PRO A 97 -21.88 -8.25 15.96
CA PRO A 97 -21.19 -7.02 16.35
C PRO A 97 -19.92 -6.83 15.53
N VAL A 98 -19.73 -5.63 15.01
CA VAL A 98 -18.61 -5.26 14.15
C VAL A 98 -17.95 -4.00 14.68
N ARG A 99 -16.62 -4.01 14.69
CA ARG A 99 -15.78 -2.84 14.93
C ARG A 99 -14.86 -2.64 13.74
N LEU A 100 -14.96 -1.48 13.11
CA LEU A 100 -14.16 -1.09 11.95
C LEU A 100 -13.19 0.01 12.33
N GLU A 101 -11.99 -0.08 11.78
CA GLU A 101 -10.98 0.95 11.82
C GLU A 101 -10.97 1.64 10.45
N LEU A 102 -11.24 2.94 10.44
CA LEU A 102 -11.39 3.74 9.24
C LEU A 102 -10.29 4.80 9.16
N PRO A 103 -9.90 5.21 7.94
CA PRO A 103 -9.01 6.34 7.77
C PRO A 103 -9.73 7.65 8.19
N PRO A 104 -8.98 8.71 8.57
CA PRO A 104 -9.53 9.92 9.20
C PRO A 104 -10.46 10.71 8.28
N ASP A 105 -10.29 10.62 6.98
CA ASP A 105 -11.15 11.19 5.94
C ASP A 105 -12.51 10.47 5.81
N ALA A 106 -12.64 9.27 6.38
CA ALA A 106 -13.90 8.53 6.37
C ALA A 106 -15.02 9.24 7.15
N ALA A 107 -14.68 10.00 8.21
CA ALA A 107 -15.67 10.72 9.01
C ALA A 107 -16.44 11.76 8.18
N GLU A 108 -15.74 12.50 7.31
CA GLU A 108 -16.37 13.41 6.36
C GLU A 108 -17.27 12.69 5.36
N THR A 109 -16.83 11.51 4.90
CA THR A 109 -17.57 10.70 3.93
C THR A 109 -18.90 10.23 4.51
N VAL A 110 -18.89 9.75 5.76
CA VAL A 110 -20.10 9.36 6.48
C VAL A 110 -21.04 10.55 6.70
N GLN A 111 -20.51 11.72 7.08
CA GLN A 111 -21.33 12.93 7.23
C GLN A 111 -21.96 13.37 5.91
N ARG A 112 -21.23 13.27 4.79
CA ARG A 112 -21.77 13.57 3.45
C ARG A 112 -22.86 12.60 3.06
N ALA A 113 -22.71 11.32 3.38
CA ALA A 113 -23.72 10.31 3.06
C ALA A 113 -25.08 10.59 3.72
N GLY A 114 -25.08 11.10 4.96
CA GLY A 114 -26.30 11.54 5.63
C GLY A 114 -26.98 12.75 4.97
N ARG A 115 -26.23 13.60 4.26
CA ARG A 115 -26.79 14.76 3.53
C ARG A 115 -27.31 14.43 2.14
N PHE A 116 -26.77 13.40 1.51
CA PHE A 116 -27.08 13.02 0.12
C PHE A 116 -27.50 11.54 0.04
N PRO A 117 -28.74 11.21 0.43
CA PRO A 117 -29.21 9.82 0.48
C PRO A 117 -29.28 9.14 -0.89
N ALA A 118 -29.37 9.91 -1.98
CA ALA A 118 -29.40 9.39 -3.35
C ALA A 118 -28.04 8.96 -3.91
N ALA A 119 -26.94 9.27 -3.22
CA ALA A 119 -25.59 8.89 -3.66
C ALA A 119 -25.08 7.69 -2.86
N GLU A 120 -24.45 6.74 -3.55
CA GLU A 120 -23.76 5.60 -2.92
C GLU A 120 -22.37 6.02 -2.43
N TYR A 121 -22.07 5.73 -1.16
CA TYR A 121 -20.78 6.00 -0.55
C TYR A 121 -20.12 4.69 -0.15
N THR A 122 -18.87 4.52 -0.58
CA THR A 122 -18.04 3.37 -0.18
C THR A 122 -16.86 3.88 0.65
N VAL A 123 -16.77 3.40 1.88
CA VAL A 123 -15.69 3.74 2.82
C VAL A 123 -14.78 2.53 2.96
N LYS A 124 -13.49 2.69 2.67
CA LYS A 124 -12.52 1.61 2.86
C LYS A 124 -12.15 1.47 4.34
N ALA A 125 -12.38 0.29 4.91
CA ALA A 125 -11.87 -0.07 6.22
C ALA A 125 -10.39 -0.49 6.12
N ILE A 126 -9.60 -0.03 7.09
CA ILE A 126 -8.17 -0.33 7.24
C ILE A 126 -7.89 -1.33 8.37
N GLY A 127 -8.91 -1.62 9.17
CA GLY A 127 -8.96 -2.73 10.13
C GLY A 127 -10.41 -3.14 10.38
N ALA A 128 -10.62 -4.39 10.77
CA ALA A 128 -11.93 -4.96 11.06
C ALA A 128 -11.86 -6.05 12.12
N GLU A 129 -12.80 -6.00 13.05
CA GLU A 129 -13.09 -6.99 14.07
C GLU A 129 -14.58 -7.36 13.95
N ILE A 130 -14.88 -8.65 13.84
CA ILE A 130 -16.22 -9.16 13.55
C ILE A 130 -16.52 -10.28 14.55
N GLY A 131 -17.61 -10.16 15.30
CA GLY A 131 -17.99 -11.16 16.30
C GLY A 131 -16.94 -11.34 17.40
N GLY A 132 -16.15 -10.29 17.70
CA GLY A 132 -15.03 -10.35 18.64
C GLY A 132 -13.76 -11.03 18.11
N GLN A 133 -13.72 -11.39 16.83
CA GLN A 133 -12.53 -11.92 16.16
C GLN A 133 -11.88 -10.83 15.32
N SER A 134 -10.59 -10.58 15.54
CA SER A 134 -9.80 -9.67 14.71
C SER A 134 -9.56 -10.30 13.33
N VAL A 135 -10.06 -9.66 12.27
CA VAL A 135 -9.79 -10.09 10.88
C VAL A 135 -8.46 -9.49 10.41
N TYR A 136 -8.25 -8.20 10.69
CA TYR A 136 -7.01 -7.47 10.49
C TYR A 136 -7.06 -6.12 11.19
N SER A 137 -5.90 -5.57 11.54
CA SER A 137 -5.80 -4.23 12.13
C SER A 137 -5.09 -3.24 11.22
N ALA A 138 -5.39 -1.96 11.39
CA ALA A 138 -4.67 -0.87 10.75
C ALA A 138 -3.18 -0.89 11.13
N ALA A 139 -2.87 -1.28 12.38
CA ALA A 139 -1.51 -1.42 12.88
C ALA A 139 -0.71 -2.51 12.14
N GLU A 140 -1.30 -3.68 11.90
CA GLU A 140 -0.68 -4.74 11.09
C GLU A 140 -0.47 -4.31 9.64
N GLY A 141 -1.41 -3.55 9.08
CA GLY A 141 -1.30 -2.96 7.74
C GLY A 141 -0.13 -1.99 7.63
N ALA A 142 -0.05 -1.05 8.58
CA ALA A 142 1.03 -0.07 8.68
C ALA A 142 2.40 -0.75 8.89
N GLY A 143 2.47 -1.76 9.75
CA GLY A 143 3.68 -2.55 9.99
C GLY A 143 4.19 -3.26 8.72
N ARG A 144 3.29 -3.86 7.94
CA ARG A 144 3.64 -4.48 6.64
C ARG A 144 4.12 -3.45 5.62
N ALA A 145 3.46 -2.29 5.53
CA ALA A 145 3.87 -1.21 4.63
C ALA A 145 5.26 -0.65 5.01
N ALA A 146 5.50 -0.41 6.29
CA ALA A 146 6.78 0.03 6.81
C ALA A 146 7.89 -1.02 6.56
N GLY A 147 7.61 -2.30 6.80
CA GLY A 147 8.54 -3.39 6.51
C GLY A 147 8.92 -3.46 5.03
N ALA A 148 7.93 -3.34 4.13
CA ALA A 148 8.16 -3.31 2.69
C ALA A 148 8.99 -2.08 2.27
N SER A 149 8.65 -0.89 2.77
CA SER A 149 9.41 0.34 2.51
C SER A 149 10.87 0.20 2.97
N ARG A 150 11.09 -0.34 4.18
CA ARG A 150 12.44 -0.59 4.71
C ARG A 150 13.22 -1.58 3.84
N ALA A 151 12.60 -2.66 3.38
CA ALA A 151 13.26 -3.63 2.49
C ALA A 151 13.70 -2.98 1.18
N PHE A 152 12.85 -2.15 0.56
CA PHE A 152 13.21 -1.40 -0.64
C PHE A 152 14.34 -0.40 -0.39
N ARG A 153 14.37 0.29 0.76
CA ARG A 153 15.49 1.17 1.14
C ARG A 153 16.80 0.42 1.31
N LEU A 154 16.78 -0.73 1.96
CA LEU A 154 17.98 -1.57 2.13
C LEU A 154 18.50 -2.05 0.77
N ALA A 155 17.61 -2.49 -0.12
CA ALA A 155 17.98 -2.87 -1.48
C ALA A 155 18.55 -1.70 -2.29
N ALA A 156 17.96 -0.50 -2.17
CA ALA A 156 18.48 0.71 -2.80
C ALA A 156 19.90 1.05 -2.29
N LEU A 157 20.11 0.96 -0.97
CA LEU A 157 21.41 1.21 -0.34
C LEU A 157 22.46 0.20 -0.79
N ALA A 158 22.10 -1.09 -0.89
CA ALA A 158 22.99 -2.11 -1.44
C ALA A 158 23.40 -1.79 -2.90
N CYS A 159 22.47 -1.33 -3.75
CA CYS A 159 22.78 -0.91 -5.11
C CYS A 159 23.76 0.28 -5.15
N VAL A 160 23.58 1.27 -4.27
CA VAL A 160 24.50 2.42 -4.16
C VAL A 160 25.90 1.98 -3.73
N LEU A 161 25.99 1.09 -2.73
CA LEU A 161 27.29 0.57 -2.26
C LEU A 161 28.01 -0.23 -3.35
N LEU A 162 27.28 -1.06 -4.10
CA LEU A 162 27.84 -1.79 -5.24
C LEU A 162 28.30 -0.85 -6.36
N ALA A 163 27.51 0.20 -6.66
CA ALA A 163 27.87 1.21 -7.65
C ALA A 163 29.15 1.96 -7.24
N ALA A 164 29.25 2.35 -5.97
CA ALA A 164 30.43 3.02 -5.42
C ALA A 164 31.67 2.11 -5.46
N GLY A 165 31.52 0.84 -5.07
CA GLY A 165 32.60 -0.15 -5.15
C GLY A 165 33.10 -0.38 -6.57
N TRP A 166 32.18 -0.45 -7.54
CA TRP A 166 32.52 -0.54 -8.96
C TRP A 166 33.22 0.71 -9.47
N ALA A 167 32.71 1.91 -9.14
CA ALA A 167 33.35 3.16 -9.53
C ALA A 167 34.77 3.27 -8.95
N ALA A 168 34.97 2.87 -7.70
CA ALA A 168 36.28 2.83 -7.06
C ALA A 168 37.23 1.83 -7.76
N ALA A 169 36.74 0.64 -8.13
CA ALA A 169 37.52 -0.34 -8.88
C ALA A 169 37.94 0.18 -10.27
N VAL A 170 37.02 0.82 -10.99
CA VAL A 170 37.32 1.44 -12.29
C VAL A 170 38.35 2.56 -12.15
N LEU A 171 38.21 3.41 -11.13
CA LEU A 171 39.18 4.48 -10.84
C LEU A 171 40.55 3.91 -10.47
N TRP A 172 40.59 2.83 -9.70
CA TRP A 172 41.83 2.17 -9.32
C TRP A 172 42.53 1.52 -10.51
N TRP A 173 41.81 0.81 -11.38
CA TRP A 173 42.36 0.27 -12.63
C TRP A 173 42.90 1.36 -13.55
N ARG A 174 42.27 2.54 -13.55
CA ARG A 174 42.75 3.70 -14.32
C ARG A 174 44.02 4.32 -13.74
N ARG A 175 44.26 4.16 -12.44
CA ARG A 175 45.43 4.70 -11.72
C ARG A 175 46.62 3.73 -11.65
N ARG A 176 46.44 2.46 -12.04
CA ARG A 176 47.57 1.52 -12.14
C ARG A 176 48.48 1.98 -13.29
N PRO A 177 49.75 2.34 -13.04
CA PRO A 177 50.71 2.53 -14.11
C PRO A 177 50.90 1.19 -14.82
N GLY A 178 50.75 1.20 -16.15
CA GLY A 178 51.13 0.09 -17.02
C GLY A 178 52.62 0.08 -17.27
#